data_AF-G4YRH7-F1
#
_entry.id   AF-G4YRH7-F1
#
_cell.length_a   1.000
_cell.length_b   1.000
_cell.length_c   1.000
_cell.angle_alpha   90.00
_cell.angle_beta   90.00
_cell.angle_gamma   90.00
#
_symmetry.space_group_name_H-M   'P 1'
#
loop_
_entity.id
_entity.type
_entity.pdbx_description
1 polymer ?
#
loop_
_entity_poly.entity_id
_entity_poly.type
_entity_poly.pdbx_seq_one_letter_code
_entity_poly.pdbx_strand_id
1 'polypeptide(L)'
;FNLLGLYKSVDVLDWFRDHGERDHPAIALLARIYLGKPMSTAAQERIFSLSGYVVNDLRTSLDDKRAEILCLMKANWAEYKNLLQRQQLQ
;
A
#
# COMPACT_ATOMS: atom_id res chain seq x y z
N PHE A 1 -6.99 -13.70 -27.55
CA PHE A 1 -7.18 -13.18 -26.18
C PHE A 1 -5.85 -13.26 -25.43
N ASN A 2 -5.24 -12.13 -25.08
CA ASN A 2 -3.99 -12.10 -24.32
C ASN A 2 -4.31 -11.93 -22.83
N LEU A 3 -4.21 -13.01 -22.06
CA LEU A 3 -4.42 -13.02 -20.61
C LEU A 3 -3.54 -12.01 -19.87
N LEU A 4 -2.31 -11.79 -20.35
CA LEU A 4 -1.38 -10.85 -19.75
C LEU A 4 -1.81 -9.39 -19.95
N GLY A 5 -2.51 -9.10 -21.06
CA GLY A 5 -3.08 -7.80 -21.33
C GLY A 5 -4.24 -7.47 -20.40
N LEU A 6 -5.07 -8.48 -20.09
CA LEU A 6 -6.19 -8.34 -19.18
C LEU A 6 -5.74 -8.05 -17.74
N TYR A 7 -4.65 -8.68 -17.29
CA TYR A 7 -4.07 -8.43 -15.96
C TYR A 7 -3.60 -6.99 -15.76
N LYS A 8 -3.23 -6.28 -16.84
CA LYS A 8 -2.83 -4.87 -16.77
C LYS A 8 -4.02 -3.91 -16.73
N SER A 9 -5.19 -4.33 -17.22
CA SER A 9 -6.36 -3.47 -17.39
C SER A 9 -7.44 -3.72 -16.34
N VAL A 10 -7.42 -4.87 -15.67
CA VAL A 10 -8.43 -5.25 -14.67
C VAL A 10 -7.80 -5.28 -13.30
N ASP A 11 -8.28 -4.41 -12.42
CA ASP A 11 -8.01 -4.53 -10.98
C ASP A 11 -8.96 -5.60 -10.41
N VAL A 12 -8.39 -6.75 -10.04
CA VAL A 12 -9.13 -7.89 -9.49
C VAL A 12 -9.75 -7.55 -8.13
N LEU A 13 -9.11 -6.70 -7.32
CA LEU A 13 -9.62 -6.30 -6.02
C LEU A 13 -10.84 -5.38 -6.18
N ASP A 14 -10.79 -4.46 -7.14
CA ASP A 14 -11.94 -3.63 -7.49
C ASP A 14 -13.10 -4.47 -8.04
N TRP A 15 -12.81 -5.47 -8.88
CA TRP A 15 -13.84 -6.36 -9.40
C TRP A 15 -14.54 -7.16 -8.28
N PHE A 16 -13.78 -7.69 -7.32
CA PHE A 16 -14.37 -8.38 -6.16
C PHE A 16 -15.17 -7.43 -5.26
N ARG A 17 -14.76 -6.18 -5.10
CA ARG A 17 -15.52 -5.17 -4.35
C ARG A 17 -16.83 -4.81 -5.04
N ASP A 18 -16.79 -4.55 -6.35
CA ASP A 18 -17.92 -3.91 -7.04
C ASP A 18 -18.94 -4.93 -7.57
N HIS A 19 -18.48 -6.14 -7.93
CA HIS A 19 -19.30 -7.20 -8.52
C HIS A 19 -19.33 -8.46 -7.64
N GLY A 20 -18.15 -8.99 -7.27
CA GLY A 20 -18.06 -10.25 -6.53
C GLY A 20 -18.78 -10.21 -5.16
N GLU A 21 -18.83 -9.04 -4.53
CA GLU A 21 -19.49 -8.84 -3.23
C GLU A 21 -21.01 -9.00 -3.29
N ARG A 22 -21.64 -8.78 -4.46
CA ARG A 22 -23.09 -8.92 -4.63
C ARG A 22 -23.54 -10.37 -4.62
N ASP A 23 -22.80 -11.23 -5.32
CA ASP A 23 -23.16 -12.63 -5.51
C ASP A 23 -22.55 -13.52 -4.41
N HIS A 24 -21.34 -13.19 -3.96
CA HIS A 24 -20.55 -14.02 -3.05
C HIS A 24 -19.78 -13.18 -2.01
N PRO A 25 -20.45 -12.54 -1.05
CA PRO A 25 -19.82 -11.60 -0.11
C PRO A 25 -18.69 -12.23 0.71
N ALA A 26 -18.85 -13.46 1.19
CA ALA A 26 -17.82 -14.14 1.97
C ALA A 26 -16.56 -14.46 1.14
N ILE A 27 -16.75 -14.91 -0.11
CA ILE A 27 -15.65 -15.24 -1.02
C ILE A 27 -14.94 -13.96 -1.46
N ALA A 28 -15.70 -12.92 -1.80
CA ALA A 28 -15.15 -11.61 -2.17
C ALA A 28 -14.29 -11.02 -1.04
N LEU A 29 -14.76 -11.13 0.21
CA LEU A 29 -13.99 -10.69 1.37
C LEU A 29 -12.67 -11.48 1.52
N LEU A 30 -12.74 -12.82 1.45
CA LEU A 30 -11.55 -13.67 1.55
C LEU A 30 -10.56 -13.40 0.41
N ALA A 31 -11.06 -13.23 -0.82
CA ALA A 31 -10.25 -12.92 -1.99
C ALA A 31 -9.51 -11.58 -1.79
N ARG A 32 -10.18 -10.54 -1.30
CA ARG A 32 -9.56 -9.24 -1.04
C ARG A 32 -8.52 -9.31 0.08
N ILE A 33 -8.75 -10.10 1.13
CA ILE A 33 -7.78 -10.29 2.22
C ILE A 33 -6.52 -11.03 1.73
N TYR A 34 -6.71 -12.05 0.88
CA TYR A 34 -5.61 -12.89 0.39
C TYR A 34 -4.81 -12.20 -0.71
N LEU A 35 -5.49 -11.65 -1.71
CA LEU A 35 -4.88 -10.99 -2.86
C LEU A 35 -4.39 -9.57 -2.57
N GLY A 36 -4.97 -8.90 -1.57
CA GLY A 36 -4.54 -7.57 -1.15
C GLY A 36 -3.15 -7.56 -0.48
N LYS A 37 -2.65 -8.72 -0.05
CA LYS A 37 -1.28 -8.84 0.47
C LYS A 37 -0.30 -8.88 -0.70
N PRO A 38 0.75 -8.04 -0.69
CA PRO A 38 1.80 -8.15 -1.69
C PRO A 38 2.49 -9.51 -1.57
N MET A 39 2.78 -10.13 -2.71
CA MET A 39 3.44 -11.45 -2.76
C MET A 39 4.91 -11.39 -2.30
N SER A 40 5.48 -10.19 -2.15
CA SER A 40 6.87 -9.98 -1.77
C SER A 40 7.02 -8.81 -0.80
N THR A 41 7.99 -8.94 0.11
CA THR A 41 8.46 -7.90 1.03
C THR A 41 9.39 -6.89 0.37
N ALA A 42 9.77 -7.07 -0.89
CA ALA A 42 10.74 -6.22 -1.60
C ALA A 42 10.38 -4.72 -1.57
N ALA A 43 9.08 -4.39 -1.59
CA ALA A 43 8.63 -3.00 -1.46
C ALA A 43 8.96 -2.40 -0.08
N GLN A 44 8.81 -3.19 0.99
CA GLN A 44 9.13 -2.79 2.36
C GLN A 44 10.66 -2.70 2.55
N GLU A 45 11.41 -3.67 2.02
CA GLU A 45 12.87 -3.68 2.04
C GLU A 45 13.49 -2.48 1.32
N ARG A 46 12.87 -2.04 0.22
CA ARG A 46 13.26 -0.79 -0.46
C ARG A 46 13.07 0.43 0.45
N ILE A 47 11.98 0.48 1.20
CA ILE A 47 11.72 1.57 2.16
C ILE A 47 12.75 1.51 3.30
N PHE A 48 13.07 0.33 3.83
CA PHE A 48 14.07 0.16 4.87
C PHE A 48 15.49 0.52 4.42
N SER A 49 15.83 0.17 3.17
CA SER A 49 17.10 0.57 2.57
C SER A 49 17.21 2.08 2.44
N LEU A 50 16.11 2.76 2.05
CA LEU A 50 16.06 4.22 2.00
C LEU A 50 16.11 4.84 3.41
N SER A 51 15.44 4.23 4.39
CA SER A 51 15.44 4.75 5.76
C SER A 51 16.81 4.68 6.41
N GLY A 52 17.69 3.74 6.01
CA GLY A 52 19.07 3.66 6.50
C GLY A 52 19.91 4.94 6.27
N TYR A 53 19.54 5.78 5.28
CA TYR A 53 20.18 7.09 5.11
C TYR A 53 19.84 8.09 6.23
N VAL A 54 18.68 7.93 6.86
CA VAL A 54 18.16 8.82 7.90
C VAL A 54 18.20 8.19 9.30
N VAL A 55 18.21 6.87 9.38
CA VAL A 55 18.28 6.09 10.62
C VAL A 55 19.65 5.43 10.63
N ASN A 56 20.67 6.18 11.08
CA ASN A 56 22.03 5.67 11.24
C ASN A 56 22.70 6.30 12.47
N ASP A 57 23.69 5.59 13.01
CA ASP A 57 24.39 5.96 14.25
C ASP A 57 25.20 7.25 14.12
N LEU A 58 25.59 7.65 12.90
CA LEU A 58 26.68 8.61 12.67
C LEU A 58 26.22 10.04 12.35
N ARG A 59 25.05 10.23 11.72
CA ARG A 59 24.66 11.53 11.12
C ARG A 59 23.29 12.04 11.52
N THR A 60 22.40 11.17 11.97
CA THR A 60 21.02 11.52 12.30
C THR A 60 20.56 10.61 13.44
N SER A 61 20.99 10.93 14.67
CA SER A 61 20.46 10.33 15.89
C SER A 61 19.00 10.74 16.05
N LEU A 62 18.13 10.04 15.32
CA LEU A 62 16.70 10.14 15.43
C LEU A 62 16.27 9.07 16.42
N ASP A 63 15.46 9.42 17.42
CA ASP A 63 14.94 8.41 18.34
C ASP A 63 14.05 7.42 17.59
N ASP A 64 13.99 6.18 18.09
CA ASP A 64 13.29 5.07 17.43
C ASP A 64 11.83 5.42 17.07
N LYS A 65 11.13 6.18 17.92
CA LYS A 65 9.75 6.57 17.70
C LYS A 65 9.62 7.55 16.54
N ARG A 66 10.53 8.52 16.43
CA ARG A 66 10.56 9.44 15.29
C ARG A 66 10.97 8.75 14.00
N ALA A 67 11.89 7.79 14.06
CA ALA A 67 12.27 6.97 12.92
C ALA A 67 11.09 6.16 12.38
N GLU A 68 10.31 5.54 13.28
CA GLU A 68 9.09 4.80 12.93
C GLU A 68 8.06 5.72 12.25
N ILE A 69 7.75 6.87 12.85
CA ILE A 69 6.80 7.84 12.30
C ILE A 69 7.25 8.32 10.91
N LEU A 70 8.55 8.59 10.73
CA LEU A 70 9.09 9.00 9.44
C LEU A 70 8.88 7.92 8.37
N CYS A 71 9.19 6.65 8.68
CA CYS A 71 8.98 5.53 7.79
C CYS A 71 7.50 5.36 7.43
N LEU A 72 6.60 5.43 8.42
CA LEU A 72 5.16 5.34 8.23
C LEU A 72 4.63 6.46 7.33
N MET A 73 5.05 7.70 7.59
CA MET A 73 4.65 8.87 6.79
C MET A 73 5.18 8.74 5.36
N LYS A 74 6.43 8.31 5.18
CA LYS A 74 7.02 8.14 3.86
C LYS A 74 6.30 7.06 3.05
N ALA A 75 5.96 5.93 3.67
CA ALA A 75 5.24 4.84 3.02
C ALA A 75 3.83 5.25 2.58
N ASN A 76 3.13 6.05 3.38
CA ASN A 76 1.74 6.44 3.13
C ASN A 76 1.56 7.84 2.51
N TRP A 77 2.65 8.51 2.14
CA TRP A 77 2.62 9.92 1.72
C TRP A 77 1.69 10.19 0.53
N ALA A 78 1.63 9.27 -0.43
CA ALA A 78 0.75 9.41 -1.58
C ALA A 78 -0.73 9.41 -1.17
N GLU A 79 -1.12 8.48 -0.30
CA GLU A 79 -2.49 8.37 0.18
C GLU A 79 -2.87 9.53 1.09
N TYR A 80 -1.95 9.96 1.95
CA TYR A 80 -2.14 11.17 2.77
C TYR A 80 -2.47 12.40 1.91
N LYS A 81 -1.76 12.61 0.79
CA LYS A 81 -2.07 13.71 -0.14
C LYS A 81 -3.45 13.56 -0.79
N ASN A 82 -3.83 12.34 -1.17
CA ASN A 82 -5.18 12.08 -1.71
C ASN A 82 -6.27 12.43 -0.68
N LEU A 83 -6.07 12.04 0.58
CA LEU A 83 -7.01 12.32 1.66
C LEU A 83 -7.13 13.82 1.95
N LEU A 84 -6.01 14.55 2.00
CA LEU A 84 -6.01 16.01 2.15
C LEU A 84 -6.78 16.70 1.03
N GLN A 85 -6.57 16.26 -0.21
CA GLN A 85 -7.26 16.84 -1.36
C GLN A 85 -8.77 16.59 -1.30
N ARG A 86 -9.20 15.41 -0.84
CA ARG A 86 -10.63 15.10 -0.64
C ARG A 86 -11.26 15.96 0.45
N GLN A 87 -10.55 16.25 1.55
CA GLN A 87 -11.06 17.13 2.61
C GLN A 87 -11.19 18.59 2.18
N GLN A 88 -10.35 19.06 1.25
CA GLN A 88 -10.43 20.43 0.73
C GLN A 88 -11.57 20.64 -0.28
N LEU A 89 -12.13 19.55 -0.81
CA LEU A 89 -13.23 19.55 -1.78
C LEU A 89 -14.61 19.35 -1.12
N GLN A 90 -14.65 19.11 0.20
CA GLN A 90 -15.85 19.01 1.03
C GLN A 90 -16.09 20.31 1.79
#